data_AF-F3PXH4-F1
#
_entry.id   AF-F3PXH4-F1
#
_cell.length_a   1.000
_cell.length_b   1.000
_cell.length_c   1.000
_cell.angle_alpha   90.00
_cell.angle_beta   90.00
_cell.angle_gamma   90.00
#
_symmetry.space_group_name_H-M   'P 1'
#
loop_
_entity.id
_entity.type
_entity.pdbx_description
1 polymer ?
#
loop_
_entity_poly.entity_id
_entity_poly.type
_entity_poly.pdbx_seq_one_letter_code
_entity_poly.pdbx_strand_id
1 'polypeptide(L)'
;MIRRILTYYAERLDEYLSRLHHQPEGLAEVGFIGNSADERLCKLIVSLVNIERETSGGISSGISRSGTGYVQTYPPLLSLDLMLAAVYDDRQYAQSLSVLNETLLFAQSHPFFELDGQRYTVELVMLSAQDTNNIWTTLSGQYYPSVMCKLRRLVVDANEASGSGGIAREPSVNILK
;
A
#
# COMPACT_ATOMS: atom_id res chain seq x y z
N MET A 1 -2.99 -5.52 -8.62
CA MET A 1 -1.65 -4.99 -8.29
C MET A 1 -1.52 -4.51 -6.84
N ILE A 2 -2.25 -3.46 -6.40
CA ILE A 2 -2.07 -2.85 -5.06
C ILE A 2 -2.09 -3.87 -3.91
N ARG A 3 -3.12 -4.73 -3.84
CA ARG A 3 -3.20 -5.80 -2.84
C ARG A 3 -1.93 -6.66 -2.79
N ARG A 4 -1.39 -7.06 -3.95
CA ARG A 4 -0.18 -7.90 -4.02
C ARG A 4 1.05 -7.20 -3.43
N ILE A 5 1.22 -5.91 -3.72
CA ILE A 5 2.33 -5.10 -3.19
C ILE A 5 2.23 -5.00 -1.66
N LEU A 6 1.05 -4.68 -1.14
CA LEU A 6 0.83 -4.56 0.30
C LEU A 6 0.99 -5.92 1.01
N THR A 7 0.46 -6.99 0.42
CA THR A 7 0.59 -8.35 0.96
C THR A 7 2.05 -8.76 1.02
N TYR A 8 2.82 -8.54 -0.04
CA TYR A 8 4.25 -8.84 -0.05
C TYR A 8 5.02 -8.05 1.01
N TYR A 9 4.72 -6.75 1.17
CA TYR A 9 5.34 -5.94 2.23
C TYR A 9 4.95 -6.44 3.63
N ALA A 10 3.68 -6.78 3.85
CA ALA A 10 3.20 -7.32 5.12
C ALA A 10 3.82 -8.69 5.44
N GLU A 11 3.97 -9.59 4.46
CA GLU A 11 4.62 -10.90 4.63
C GLU A 11 6.08 -10.76 5.06
N ARG A 12 6.83 -9.80 4.48
CA ARG A 12 8.22 -9.55 4.89
C ARG A 12 8.33 -9.00 6.32
N LEU A 13 7.37 -8.16 6.69
CA LEU A 13 7.28 -7.60 8.03
C LEU A 13 6.88 -8.67 9.05
N ASP A 14 5.96 -9.56 8.68
CA ASP A 14 5.54 -10.73 9.46
C ASP A 14 6.71 -11.70 9.69
N GLU A 15 7.46 -12.02 8.64
CA GLU A 15 8.66 -12.84 8.73
C GLU A 15 9.72 -12.22 9.67
N TYR A 16 9.88 -10.90 9.63
CA TYR A 16 10.78 -10.20 10.54
C TYR A 16 10.29 -10.26 11.99
N LEU A 17 9.02 -9.95 12.24
CA LEU A 17 8.44 -9.90 13.59
C LEU A 17 8.33 -11.29 14.24
N SER A 18 8.00 -12.32 13.47
CA SER A 18 7.88 -13.71 13.96
C SER A 18 9.19 -14.30 14.45
N ARG A 19 10.34 -13.80 13.97
CA ARG A 19 11.67 -14.16 14.50
C ARG A 19 11.95 -13.56 15.88
N LEU A 20 11.29 -12.45 16.21
CA LEU A 20 11.50 -11.70 17.45
C LEU A 20 10.46 -12.06 18.51
N HIS A 21 9.25 -12.36 18.06
CA HIS A 21 8.13 -12.71 18.91
C HIS A 21 7.67 -14.13 18.57
N HIS A 22 7.84 -15.05 19.52
CA HIS A 22 7.36 -16.43 19.38
C HIS A 22 5.83 -16.48 19.56
N GLN A 23 5.08 -16.11 18.52
CA GLN A 23 3.64 -16.33 18.46
C GLN A 23 3.29 -17.36 17.37
N PRO A 24 2.31 -18.25 17.62
CA PRO A 24 1.91 -19.29 16.67
C PRO A 24 1.13 -18.74 15.46
N GLU A 25 0.60 -17.53 15.59
CA GLU A 25 -0.18 -16.83 14.57
C GLU A 25 0.66 -15.74 13.91
N GLY A 26 0.38 -15.44 12.65
CA GLY A 26 1.02 -14.33 11.93
C GLY A 26 0.79 -13.00 12.65
N LEU A 27 1.87 -12.24 12.83
CA LEU A 27 1.97 -10.98 13.53
C LEU A 27 1.74 -9.76 12.66
N ALA A 28 1.85 -9.87 11.32
CA ALA A 28 1.53 -8.76 10.42
C ALA A 28 0.68 -9.20 9.23
N GLU A 29 -0.33 -8.38 8.90
CA GLU A 29 -1.20 -8.63 7.75
C GLU A 29 -1.73 -7.35 7.12
N VAL A 30 -2.20 -7.45 5.88
CA VAL A 30 -2.94 -6.36 5.23
C VAL A 30 -4.38 -6.40 5.70
N GLY A 31 -4.88 -5.28 6.20
CA GLY A 31 -6.23 -5.21 6.74
C GLY A 31 -6.75 -3.79 6.85
N PHE A 32 -8.03 -3.67 7.16
CA PHE A 32 -8.66 -2.41 7.51
C PHE A 32 -8.51 -2.18 9.02
N ILE A 33 -8.07 -0.98 9.42
CA ILE A 33 -8.02 -0.59 10.83
C ILE A 33 -9.38 -0.02 11.21
N GLY A 34 -10.15 -0.77 11.99
CA GLY A 34 -11.44 -0.34 12.49
C GLY A 34 -12.14 -1.46 13.26
N ASN A 35 -13.37 -1.19 13.70
CA ASN A 35 -14.13 -2.11 14.55
C ASN A 35 -14.64 -3.32 13.73
N SER A 36 -13.76 -4.29 13.50
CA SER A 36 -14.15 -5.60 12.99
C SER A 36 -14.74 -6.42 14.14
N ALA A 37 -15.87 -7.06 13.89
CA ALA A 37 -16.60 -7.86 14.88
C ALA A 37 -15.90 -9.19 15.23
N ASP A 38 -14.77 -9.49 14.59
CA ASP A 38 -13.97 -10.68 14.84
C ASP A 38 -12.78 -10.37 15.77
N GLU A 39 -12.73 -11.17 16.84
CA GLU A 39 -11.76 -11.31 17.92
C GLU A 39 -10.42 -10.57 17.84
N ARG A 40 -10.18 -9.76 18.88
CA ARG A 40 -8.89 -9.49 19.56
C ARG A 40 -7.66 -9.75 18.71
N LEU A 41 -7.45 -8.90 17.71
CA LEU A 41 -6.24 -8.95 16.92
C LEU A 41 -5.08 -8.55 17.82
N CYS A 42 -4.06 -9.40 17.90
CA CYS A 42 -2.74 -9.12 18.45
C CYS A 42 -1.77 -9.01 17.27
N LYS A 43 -2.04 -8.05 16.38
CA LYS A 43 -1.40 -8.00 15.07
C LYS A 43 -1.04 -6.57 14.68
N LEU A 44 0.01 -6.48 13.90
CA LEU A 44 0.35 -5.29 13.15
C LEU A 44 -0.43 -5.28 11.83
N ILE A 45 -1.30 -4.30 11.67
CA ILE A 45 -2.11 -4.13 10.46
C ILE A 45 -1.44 -3.12 9.54
N VAL A 46 -1.21 -3.54 8.28
CA VAL A 46 -0.78 -2.69 7.17
C VAL A 46 -2.02 -2.23 6.41
N SER A 47 -2.44 -0.98 6.63
CA SER A 47 -3.62 -0.41 5.99
C SER A 47 -3.26 0.67 4.98
N LEU A 48 -3.90 0.66 3.82
CA LEU A 48 -3.86 1.78 2.88
C LEU A 48 -4.78 2.89 3.39
N VAL A 49 -4.26 4.11 3.54
CA VAL A 49 -5.02 5.28 4.01
C VAL A 49 -5.30 6.25 2.86
N ASN A 50 -4.34 6.44 1.97
CA ASN A 50 -4.45 7.40 0.89
C ASN A 50 -3.59 7.00 -0.33
N ILE A 51 -3.86 7.61 -1.48
CA ILE A 51 -3.05 7.46 -2.69
C ILE A 51 -2.75 8.85 -3.21
N GLU A 52 -1.48 9.15 -3.41
CA GLU A 52 -1.03 10.45 -3.88
C GLU A 52 -0.27 10.32 -5.20
N ARG A 53 -0.29 11.38 -6.00
CA ARG A 53 0.59 11.49 -7.16
C ARG A 53 1.99 11.91 -6.70
N GLU A 54 3.02 11.23 -7.20
CA GLU A 54 4.39 11.65 -6.98
C GLU A 54 4.68 12.94 -7.75
N THR A 55 4.93 14.01 -7.01
CA THR A 55 5.34 15.31 -7.55
C THR A 55 6.85 15.45 -7.71
N SER A 56 7.63 14.49 -7.19
CA SER A 56 9.11 14.51 -7.17
C SER A 56 9.76 13.95 -8.44
N GLY A 57 9.00 13.30 -9.33
CA GLY A 57 9.47 12.92 -10.67
C GLY A 57 9.40 14.15 -11.56
N GLY A 58 10.53 14.85 -11.72
CA GLY A 58 10.64 16.12 -12.44
C GLY A 58 9.78 16.18 -13.70
N ILE A 59 9.14 17.34 -13.88
CA ILE A 59 8.31 17.69 -15.03
C ILE A 59 9.09 17.41 -16.32
N SER A 60 8.95 16.19 -16.82
CA SER A 60 9.43 15.78 -18.13
C SER A 60 8.32 14.92 -18.72
N SER A 61 7.15 15.55 -18.85
CA SER A 61 6.29 15.30 -20.00
C SER A 61 7.09 15.65 -21.26
N GLY A 62 8.00 14.75 -21.64
CA GLY A 62 8.71 14.83 -22.89
C GLY A 62 7.71 14.59 -24.00
N ILE A 63 7.22 15.67 -24.60
CA ILE A 63 6.50 15.62 -25.86
C ILE A 63 7.51 15.11 -26.90
N SER A 64 7.45 13.82 -27.23
CA SER A 64 8.18 13.30 -28.39
C SER A 64 7.37 13.57 -29.66
N ARG A 65 7.94 14.32 -30.59
CA ARG A 65 7.33 14.61 -31.90
C ARG A 65 7.48 13.39 -32.81
N SER A 66 6.38 12.76 -33.19
CA SER A 66 6.31 11.91 -34.38
C SER A 66 5.16 12.36 -35.28
N GLY A 67 5.41 12.36 -36.59
CA GLY A 67 4.76 13.22 -37.58
C GLY A 67 3.26 13.04 -37.87
N THR A 68 2.50 12.19 -37.16
CA THR A 68 1.08 11.96 -37.49
C THR A 68 0.13 11.66 -36.31
N GLY A 69 0.49 11.91 -35.04
CA GLY A 69 -0.48 11.78 -33.93
C GLY A 69 0.08 12.07 -32.55
N TYR A 70 -0.73 12.70 -31.69
CA TYR A 70 -0.40 12.94 -30.28
C TYR A 70 -0.89 11.77 -29.41
N VAL A 71 -0.01 10.89 -28.95
CA VAL A 71 -0.30 10.05 -27.78
C VAL A 71 1.00 9.79 -27.02
N GLN A 72 1.20 10.45 -25.89
CA GLN A 72 2.16 10.00 -24.89
C GLN A 72 1.71 10.45 -23.49
N THR A 73 0.94 9.58 -22.84
CA THR A 73 0.58 9.72 -21.43
C THR A 73 1.41 8.69 -20.68
N TYR A 74 2.55 9.08 -20.12
CA TYR A 74 3.23 8.21 -19.15
C TYR A 74 2.29 8.03 -17.96
N PRO A 75 2.09 6.80 -17.47
CA PRO A 75 1.28 6.56 -16.29
C PRO A 75 1.83 7.39 -15.12
N PRO A 76 0.97 8.12 -14.38
CA PRO A 76 1.43 8.92 -13.26
C PRO A 76 2.14 8.00 -12.25
N LEU A 77 3.33 8.40 -11.78
CA LEU A 77 3.90 7.77 -10.61
C LEU A 77 3.00 8.09 -9.41
N LEU A 78 2.64 7.05 -8.68
CA LEU A 78 1.79 7.13 -7.49
C LEU A 78 2.59 6.70 -6.27
N SER A 79 2.22 7.28 -5.13
CA SER A 79 2.63 6.83 -3.81
C SER A 79 1.41 6.33 -3.06
N LEU A 80 1.60 5.24 -2.32
CA LEU A 80 0.62 4.69 -1.40
C LEU A 80 0.98 5.14 0.01
N ASP A 81 0.03 5.79 0.65
CA ASP A 81 0.14 6.24 2.03
C ASP A 81 -0.42 5.14 2.93
N LEU A 82 0.44 4.53 3.73
CA LEU A 82 0.16 3.36 4.55
C LEU A 82 0.20 3.70 6.03
N MET A 83 -0.77 3.20 6.80
CA MET A 83 -0.71 3.17 8.25
C MET A 83 -0.28 1.77 8.70
N LEU A 84 0.80 1.69 9.46
CA LEU A 84 1.22 0.49 10.17
C LEU A 84 0.77 0.63 11.62
N ALA A 85 -0.27 -0.09 12.02
CA ALA A 85 -0.87 0.04 13.34
C ALA A 85 -0.77 -1.27 14.13
N ALA A 86 -0.25 -1.20 15.36
CA ALA A 86 -0.24 -2.32 16.27
C ALA A 86 -1.61 -2.40 16.97
N VAL A 87 -2.52 -3.18 16.39
CA VAL A 87 -3.86 -3.43 16.91
C VAL A 87 -3.75 -4.52 17.98
N TYR A 88 -3.92 -4.11 19.24
CA TYR A 88 -3.84 -4.94 20.45
C TYR A 88 -4.82 -4.40 21.49
N ASP A 89 -5.27 -5.26 22.40
CA ASP A 89 -6.08 -4.85 23.55
C ASP A 89 -5.30 -3.90 24.50
N ASP A 90 -6.02 -3.05 25.24
CA ASP A 90 -5.44 -2.10 26.20
C ASP A 90 -4.50 -2.76 27.23
N ARG A 91 -4.80 -4.01 27.61
CA ARG A 91 -3.97 -4.81 28.55
C ARG A 91 -2.61 -5.17 27.97
N GLN A 92 -2.47 -5.14 26.65
CA GLN A 92 -1.26 -5.48 25.90
C GLN A 92 -0.59 -4.24 25.29
N TYR A 93 -0.90 -3.04 25.78
CA TYR A 93 -0.31 -1.80 25.27
C TYR A 93 1.23 -1.79 25.28
N ALA A 94 1.86 -2.36 26.31
CA ALA A 94 3.33 -2.48 26.33
C ALA A 94 3.86 -3.41 25.22
N GLN A 95 3.12 -4.46 24.88
CA GLN A 95 3.45 -5.38 23.79
C GLN A 95 3.27 -4.69 22.43
N SER A 96 2.19 -3.92 22.24
CA SER A 96 1.96 -3.18 21.00
C SER A 96 3.04 -2.12 20.73
N LEU A 97 3.53 -1.45 21.78
CA LEU A 97 4.70 -0.57 21.68
C LEU A 97 5.98 -1.30 21.30
N SER A 98 6.19 -2.51 21.82
CA SER A 98 7.36 -3.34 21.46
C SER A 98 7.31 -3.74 19.99
N VAL A 99 6.16 -4.19 19.51
CA VAL A 99 5.93 -4.55 18.10
C VAL A 99 6.08 -3.33 17.19
N LEU A 100 5.58 -2.16 17.61
CA LEU A 100 5.75 -0.92 16.88
C LEU A 100 7.22 -0.50 16.78
N ASN A 101 8.00 -0.65 17.86
CA ASN A 101 9.44 -0.39 17.83
C ASN A 101 10.15 -1.28 16.81
N GLU A 102 9.85 -2.58 16.82
CA GLU A 102 10.43 -3.51 15.84
C GLU A 102 9.99 -3.21 14.41
N THR A 103 8.75 -2.73 14.23
CA THR A 103 8.24 -2.25 12.93
C THR A 103 9.02 -1.03 12.42
N LEU A 104 9.34 -0.08 13.31
CA LEU A 104 10.16 1.09 12.96
C LEU A 104 11.58 0.66 12.55
N LEU A 105 12.19 -0.27 13.29
CA LEU A 105 13.51 -0.82 12.98
C LEU A 105 13.50 -1.55 11.64
N PHE A 106 12.47 -2.34 11.35
CA PHE A 106 12.31 -3.00 10.06
C PHE A 106 12.22 -1.99 8.92
N ALA A 107 11.33 -1.01 9.02
CA ALA A 107 11.14 0.00 7.98
C ALA A 107 12.41 0.83 7.71
N GLN A 108 13.20 1.12 8.75
CA GLN A 108 14.47 1.84 8.61
C GLN A 108 15.59 0.97 8.03
N SER A 109 15.68 -0.31 8.43
CA SER A 109 16.73 -1.23 7.97
C SER A 109 16.46 -1.81 6.57
N HIS A 110 15.19 -1.88 6.16
CA HIS A 110 14.74 -2.39 4.86
C HIS A 110 13.91 -1.32 4.12
N PRO A 111 14.51 -0.16 3.74
CA PRO A 111 13.78 0.97 3.20
C PRO A 111 13.30 0.76 1.75
N PHE A 112 13.56 -0.40 1.16
CA PHE A 112 13.07 -0.77 -0.16
C PHE A 112 12.92 -2.28 -0.28
N PHE A 113 12.08 -2.70 -1.22
CA PHE A 113 11.97 -4.07 -1.64
C PHE A 113 11.74 -4.16 -3.15
N GLU A 114 12.02 -5.33 -3.71
CA GLU A 114 11.77 -5.62 -5.13
C GLU A 114 10.63 -6.64 -5.24
N LEU A 115 9.73 -6.40 -6.18
CA LEU A 115 8.62 -7.27 -6.54
C LEU A 115 8.38 -7.15 -8.04
N ASP A 116 8.37 -8.28 -8.75
CA ASP A 116 8.19 -8.36 -10.21
C ASP A 116 9.18 -7.49 -11.02
N GLY A 117 10.41 -7.36 -10.54
CA GLY A 117 11.45 -6.53 -11.17
C GLY A 117 11.29 -5.02 -10.96
N GLN A 118 10.27 -4.59 -10.22
CA GLN A 118 10.06 -3.20 -9.81
C GLN A 118 10.57 -3.00 -8.37
N ARG A 119 11.32 -1.92 -8.15
CA ARG A 119 11.80 -1.53 -6.82
C ARG A 119 10.86 -0.49 -6.20
N TYR A 120 10.30 -0.84 -5.04
CA TYR A 120 9.47 0.03 -4.21
C TYR A 120 10.28 0.56 -3.04
N THR A 121 10.11 1.84 -2.72
CA THR A 121 10.76 2.49 -1.56
C THR A 121 9.71 2.75 -0.51
N VAL A 122 10.04 2.47 0.76
CA VAL A 122 9.18 2.76 1.91
C VAL A 122 9.85 3.84 2.75
N GLU A 123 9.15 4.94 2.97
CA GLU A 123 9.63 6.09 3.74
C GLU A 123 8.72 6.30 4.96
N LEU A 124 9.31 6.46 6.15
CA LEU A 124 8.54 6.84 7.34
C LEU A 124 8.09 8.30 7.23
N VAL A 125 6.85 8.58 7.59
CA VAL A 125 6.24 9.92 7.54
C VAL A 125 5.84 10.35 8.95
N MET A 126 6.30 11.53 9.35
CA MET A 126 5.87 12.16 10.60
C MET A 126 4.60 12.97 10.33
N LEU A 127 3.51 12.58 10.98
CA LEU A 127 2.24 13.29 10.91
C LEU A 127 2.20 14.43 11.94
N SER A 128 1.50 15.51 11.61
CA SER A 128 1.12 16.49 12.62
C SER A 128 0.07 15.90 13.57
N ALA A 129 -0.11 16.50 14.76
CA ALA A 129 -1.17 16.09 15.68
C ALA A 129 -2.56 16.22 15.03
N GLN A 130 -2.75 17.23 14.17
CA GLN A 130 -3.99 17.45 13.43
C GLN A 130 -4.21 16.36 12.37
N ASP A 131 -3.20 16.02 11.57
CA ASP A 131 -3.33 14.97 10.54
C ASP A 131 -3.58 13.61 11.18
N THR A 132 -2.89 13.33 12.30
CA THR A 132 -3.12 12.13 13.11
C THR A 132 -4.57 12.06 13.55
N ASN A 133 -5.12 13.14 14.12
CA ASN A 133 -6.51 13.17 14.56
C ASN A 133 -7.49 13.00 13.38
N ASN A 134 -7.25 13.65 12.24
CA ASN A 134 -8.08 13.55 11.04
C ASN A 134 -8.15 12.12 10.49
N ILE A 135 -7.00 11.45 10.39
CA ILE A 135 -6.92 10.06 9.90
C ILE A 135 -7.68 9.12 10.85
N TRP A 136 -7.41 9.20 12.15
CA TRP A 136 -8.05 8.32 13.13
C TRP A 136 -9.57 8.58 13.29
N THR A 137 -10.01 9.83 13.11
CA THR A 137 -11.44 10.15 13.05
C THR A 137 -12.10 9.52 11.83
N THR A 138 -11.41 9.50 10.68
CA THR A 138 -11.93 8.91 9.43
C THR A 138 -12.00 7.38 9.50
N LEU A 139 -11.02 6.74 10.16
CA LEU A 139 -10.98 5.29 10.40
C LEU A 139 -12.03 4.81 11.43
N SER A 140 -12.92 5.70 11.90
CA SER A 140 -14.16 5.36 12.62
C SER A 140 -14.03 4.66 13.98
N GLY A 141 -12.86 4.66 14.62
CA GLY A 141 -12.78 4.38 16.06
C GLY A 141 -11.53 3.66 16.57
N GLN A 142 -11.22 3.97 17.84
CA GLN A 142 -10.08 3.58 18.67
C GLN A 142 -8.70 3.87 18.06
N TYR A 143 -7.95 4.74 18.75
CA TYR A 143 -6.55 4.98 18.40
C TYR A 143 -5.69 3.78 18.78
N TYR A 144 -4.82 3.36 17.87
CA TYR A 144 -3.77 2.37 18.14
C TYR A 144 -2.38 2.99 17.94
N PRO A 145 -1.36 2.53 18.69
CA PRO A 145 0.03 2.85 18.41
C PRO A 145 0.36 2.54 16.95
N SER A 146 0.86 3.53 16.22
CA SER A 146 0.96 3.46 14.77
C SER A 146 2.02 4.38 14.20
N VAL A 147 2.47 4.07 12.98
CA VAL A 147 3.36 4.90 12.18
C VAL A 147 2.85 5.00 10.75
N MET A 148 2.96 6.21 10.18
CA MET A 148 2.65 6.46 8.79
C MET A 148 3.85 6.17 7.91
N CYS A 149 3.63 5.53 6.77
CA CYS A 149 4.64 5.23 5.78
C CYS A 149 4.16 5.66 4.39
N LYS A 150 5.09 6.06 3.54
CA LYS A 150 4.84 6.32 2.12
C LYS A 150 5.58 5.29 1.28
N LEU A 151 4.83 4.47 0.57
CA LEU A 151 5.35 3.51 -0.40
C LEU A 151 5.33 4.14 -1.79
N ARG A 152 6.51 4.26 -2.38
CA ARG A 152 6.75 5.04 -3.61
C ARG A 152 6.97 4.17 -4.83
N ARG A 153 6.90 4.78 -6.01
CA ARG A 153 7.16 4.21 -7.34
C ARG A 153 6.10 3.20 -7.81
N LEU A 154 4.85 3.39 -7.40
CA LEU A 154 3.75 2.66 -8.00
C LEU A 154 3.47 3.23 -9.39
N VAL A 155 3.44 2.37 -10.40
CA VAL A 155 3.08 2.71 -11.77
C VAL A 155 1.88 1.86 -12.15
N VAL A 156 0.78 2.50 -12.54
CA VAL A 156 -0.42 1.82 -13.03
C VAL A 156 -0.51 2.08 -14.53
N ASP A 157 -0.17 1.09 -15.36
CA ASP A 157 -0.31 1.21 -16.82
C ASP A 157 -1.78 0.93 -17.22
N ALA A 158 -2.38 1.85 -17.98
CA ALA A 158 -3.73 1.71 -18.51
C ALA A 158 -3.87 0.50 -19.45
N ASN A 159 -2.78 0.04 -20.07
CA ASN A 159 -2.77 -1.16 -20.90
C ASN A 159 -3.10 -2.44 -20.09
N GLU A 160 -2.87 -2.44 -18.77
CA GLU A 160 -3.31 -3.54 -17.89
C GLU A 160 -4.85 -3.65 -17.85
N ALA A 161 -5.58 -2.54 -18.06
CA ALA A 161 -7.04 -2.56 -18.13
C ALA A 161 -7.55 -3.13 -19.47
N SER A 162 -6.83 -2.90 -20.56
CA SER A 162 -7.20 -3.38 -21.90
C SER A 162 -7.06 -4.90 -22.07
N GLY A 163 -6.22 -5.55 -21.27
CA GLY A 163 -6.06 -7.01 -21.28
C GLY A 163 -7.27 -7.82 -20.77
N SER A 164 -8.25 -7.17 -20.15
CA SER A 164 -9.47 -7.82 -19.61
C SER A 164 -10.73 -7.59 -20.45
N GLY A 165 -10.67 -6.78 -21.50
CA GLY A 165 -11.79 -6.52 -22.41
C GLY A 165 -11.64 -7.31 -23.69
N GLY A 166 -12.17 -8.54 -23.73
CA GLY A 166 -12.36 -9.24 -25.00
C GLY A 166 -13.17 -8.33 -25.92
N ILE A 167 -12.55 -7.88 -27.00
CA ILE A 167 -13.21 -7.09 -28.05
C ILE A 167 -14.36 -7.96 -28.55
N ALA A 168 -15.60 -7.61 -28.20
CA ALA A 168 -16.78 -8.27 -28.72
C ALA A 168 -16.71 -8.17 -30.24
N ARG A 169 -16.44 -9.29 -30.91
CA ARG A 169 -16.46 -9.38 -32.37
C ARG A 169 -17.84 -8.92 -32.84
N GLU A 170 -17.86 -7.90 -33.68
CA GLU A 170 -19.06 -7.47 -34.41
C GLU A 170 -19.74 -8.70 -35.03
N PRO A 171 -21.07 -8.83 -34.94
CA PRO A 171 -21.76 -9.90 -35.64
C PRO A 171 -21.66 -9.64 -37.14
N SER A 172 -20.95 -10.51 -37.85
CA SER A 172 -20.92 -10.55 -39.31
C SER A 172 -22.32 -10.91 -39.82
N VAL A 173 -23.07 -9.91 -40.28
CA VAL A 173 -24.34 -10.12 -40.99
C VAL A 173 -24.01 -10.59 -42.39
N ASN A 174 -24.17 -11.89 -42.62
CA ASN A 174 -24.06 -12.49 -43.95
C ASN A 174 -25.33 -12.13 -44.74
N ILE A 175 -25.20 -11.25 -45.72
CA ILE A 175 -26.25 -11.00 -46.71
C ILE A 175 -26.10 -12.08 -47.78
N LEU A 176 -26.99 -13.08 -47.76
CA LEU A 176 -27.15 -13.99 -48.89
C LEU A 176 -27.87 -13.25 -50.04
N LYS A 177 -27.32 -13.40 -51.25
CA LYS A 177 -27.91 -12.95 -52.51
C LYS A 177 -29.16 -13.73 -52.89
#